data_AF-A0A7W1CA73-F1
#
_entry.id   AF-A0A7W1CA73-F1
#
_cell.length_a   1.000
_cell.length_b   1.000
_cell.length_c   1.000
_cell.angle_alpha   90.00
_cell.angle_beta   90.00
_cell.angle_gamma   90.00
#
_symmetry.space_group_name_H-M   'P 1'
#
loop_
_entity.id
_entity.type
_entity.pdbx_description
1 polymer ?
#
loop_
_entity_poly.entity_id
_entity_poly.type
_entity_poly.pdbx_seq_one_letter_code
_entity_poly.pdbx_strand_id
1 'polypeptide(L)'
;MLWSSRSLVMIADASGTMTDANPAFDKLAGTMIGTPIADLVGAGQRPAFRAWLDATGSTWQARAWGIFPDADGMPRDFRIAACRGIAGELVLIAEPLLT
;
A
#
# COMPACT_ATOMS: atom_id res chain seq x y z
N MET A 1 4.89 -16.36 -14.41
CA MET A 1 4.51 -14.93 -14.49
C MET A 1 5.72 -14.12 -14.06
N LEU A 2 6.33 -13.36 -14.96
CA LEU A 2 7.41 -12.44 -14.63
C LEU A 2 6.78 -11.11 -14.21
N TRP A 3 6.79 -10.82 -12.91
CA TRP A 3 6.45 -9.48 -12.41
C TRP A 3 7.63 -8.53 -12.66
N SER A 4 7.33 -7.33 -13.17
CA SER A 4 8.25 -6.21 -13.22
C SER A 4 8.88 -5.99 -11.85
N SER A 5 10.21 -5.84 -11.79
CA SER A 5 11.02 -5.82 -10.56
C SER A 5 10.79 -4.60 -9.64
N ARG A 6 9.70 -3.85 -9.82
CA ARG A 6 9.41 -2.58 -9.15
C ARG A 6 8.05 -2.49 -8.47
N SER A 7 7.14 -3.44 -8.72
CA SER A 7 5.83 -3.44 -8.05
C SER A 7 6.00 -3.88 -6.60
N LEU A 8 5.48 -3.08 -5.68
CA LEU A 8 5.43 -3.41 -4.26
C LEU A 8 4.12 -4.12 -4.00
N VAL A 9 4.16 -5.23 -3.29
CA VAL A 9 2.96 -5.98 -2.92
C VAL A 9 2.91 -6.13 -1.42
N MET A 10 1.74 -5.85 -0.85
CA MET A 10 1.48 -5.87 0.58
C MET A 10 0.15 -6.58 0.81
N ILE A 11 0.08 -7.33 1.89
CA ILE A 11 -1.14 -7.94 2.39
C ILE A 11 -1.37 -7.41 3.79
N ALA A 12 -2.60 -7.01 4.09
CA ALA A 12 -3.04 -6.70 5.45
C ALA A 12 -4.23 -7.55 5.85
N ASP A 13 -4.36 -7.79 7.14
CA ASP A 13 -5.55 -8.38 7.71
C ASP A 13 -6.78 -7.47 7.59
N ALA A 14 -7.94 -7.95 8.06
CA ALA A 14 -9.18 -7.20 8.00
C ALA A 14 -9.16 -5.88 8.78
N SER A 15 -8.24 -5.69 9.71
CA SER A 15 -8.02 -4.45 10.47
C SER A 15 -7.14 -3.43 9.73
N GLY A 16 -6.56 -3.83 8.60
CA GLY A 16 -5.60 -3.01 7.86
C GLY A 16 -4.18 -3.07 8.42
N THR A 17 -3.86 -4.08 9.25
CA THR A 17 -2.50 -4.32 9.74
C THR A 17 -1.75 -5.22 8.78
N MET A 18 -0.56 -4.80 8.36
CA MET A 18 0.27 -5.52 7.38
C MET A 18 0.71 -6.87 7.94
N THR A 19 0.40 -7.94 7.21
CA THR A 19 0.74 -9.32 7.57
C THR A 19 1.80 -9.91 6.65
N ASP A 20 1.92 -9.41 5.42
CA ASP A 20 2.91 -9.87 4.45
C ASP A 20 3.31 -8.77 3.47
N ALA A 21 4.50 -8.88 2.89
CA ALA A 21 5.01 -7.99 1.86
C ALA A 21 6.03 -8.70 0.95
N ASN A 22 6.13 -8.26 -0.30
CA ASN A 22 7.11 -8.83 -1.22
C ASN A 22 8.53 -8.27 -0.96
N PRO A 23 9.61 -8.96 -1.39
CA PRO A 23 10.97 -8.48 -1.17
C PRO A 23 11.30 -7.12 -1.82
N ALA A 24 10.51 -6.66 -2.79
CA ALA A 24 10.68 -5.32 -3.36
C ALA A 24 10.23 -4.23 -2.39
N PHE A 25 9.14 -4.47 -1.64
CA PHE A 25 8.69 -3.60 -0.55
C PHE A 25 9.76 -3.52 0.54
N ASP A 26 10.26 -4.65 1.04
CA ASP A 26 11.23 -4.66 2.15
C ASP A 26 12.50 -3.90 1.82
N LYS A 27 12.98 -4.00 0.56
CA LYS A 27 14.15 -3.25 0.09
C LYS A 27 13.93 -1.73 0.09
N LEU A 28 12.70 -1.29 -0.11
CA LEU A 28 12.36 0.12 -0.20
C LEU A 28 12.03 0.73 1.16
N ALA A 29 11.25 0.03 1.97
CA ALA A 29 10.62 0.55 3.19
C ALA A 29 11.12 -0.11 4.48
N GLY A 30 11.90 -1.18 4.37
CA GLY A 30 12.21 -2.07 5.50
C GLY A 30 11.02 -2.94 5.89
N THR A 31 11.19 -3.73 6.94
CA THR A 31 10.13 -4.61 7.47
C THR A 31 9.07 -3.78 8.19
N MET A 32 7.85 -3.81 7.65
CA MET A 32 6.68 -3.12 8.22
C MET A 32 5.57 -4.09 8.64
N ILE A 33 5.86 -5.39 8.71
CA ILE A 33 4.90 -6.39 9.22
C ILE A 33 4.48 -6.01 10.65
N GLY A 34 3.16 -6.07 10.92
CA GLY A 34 2.55 -5.65 12.17
C GLY A 34 2.21 -4.16 12.24
N THR A 35 2.52 -3.37 11.20
CA THR A 35 2.16 -1.94 11.15
C THR A 35 0.86 -1.71 10.37
N PRO A 36 0.07 -0.67 10.71
CA PRO A 36 -1.08 -0.28 9.92
C PRO A 36 -0.67 0.18 8.51
N ILE A 37 -1.33 -0.32 7.46
CA ILE A 37 -1.11 0.14 6.08
C ILE A 37 -1.34 1.65 5.94
N ALA A 38 -2.22 2.21 6.77
CA ALA A 38 -2.46 3.65 6.79
C ALA A 38 -1.21 4.49 7.13
N ASP A 39 -0.19 3.89 7.74
CA ASP A 39 1.05 4.59 8.11
C ASP A 39 2.05 4.68 6.96
N LEU A 40 1.77 4.04 5.82
CA LEU A 40 2.55 4.18 4.58
C LEU A 40 2.48 5.60 4.01
N VAL A 41 1.38 6.32 4.26
CA VAL A 41 1.18 7.70 3.82
C VAL A 41 1.48 8.69 4.95
N GLY A 42 1.84 9.91 4.58
CA GLY A 42 2.03 11.00 5.54
C GLY A 42 0.76 11.30 6.35
N ALA A 43 0.91 11.83 7.57
CA ALA A 43 -0.18 12.06 8.53
C ALA A 43 -1.40 12.80 7.95
N GLY A 44 -1.17 13.79 7.08
CA GLY A 44 -2.25 14.54 6.41
C GLY A 44 -3.09 13.74 5.42
N GLN A 45 -2.54 12.66 4.84
CA GLN A 45 -3.26 11.79 3.89
C GLN A 45 -3.98 10.63 4.58
N ARG A 46 -3.62 10.29 5.82
CA ARG A 46 -4.13 9.09 6.53
C ARG A 46 -5.67 9.00 6.57
N PRO A 47 -6.43 10.07 6.88
CA PRO A 47 -7.89 9.96 6.93
C PRO A 47 -8.50 9.59 5.58
N ALA A 48 -8.04 10.23 4.51
CA ALA A 48 -8.51 9.95 3.15
C ALA A 48 -8.10 8.56 2.67
N PHE A 49 -6.89 8.14 3.02
CA PHE A 49 -6.37 6.82 2.66
C PHE A 49 -7.14 5.70 3.37
N ARG A 50 -7.40 5.83 4.68
CA ARG A 50 -8.23 4.90 5.45
C ARG A 50 -9.64 4.79 4.87
N ALA A 51 -10.30 5.92 4.62
CA ALA A 51 -11.63 5.91 4.03
C ALA A 51 -11.68 5.20 2.67
N TRP A 52 -10.64 5.34 1.85
CA TRP A 52 -10.52 4.62 0.59
C TRP A 52 -10.31 3.11 0.77
N LEU A 53 -9.47 2.70 1.72
CA LEU A 53 -9.28 1.28 2.06
C LEU A 53 -10.55 0.65 2.63
N ASP A 54 -11.29 1.36 3.47
CA ASP A 54 -12.56 0.90 4.05
C ASP A 54 -13.64 0.73 2.97
N ALA A 55 -13.63 1.58 1.94
CA ALA A 55 -14.51 1.48 0.79
C ALA A 55 -14.08 0.42 -0.24
N THR A 56 -12.89 -0.17 -0.09
CA THR A 56 -12.38 -1.20 -1.00
C THR A 56 -13.11 -2.53 -0.76
N GLY A 57 -13.89 -2.94 -1.75
CA GLY A 57 -14.57 -4.24 -1.79
C GLY A 57 -13.80 -5.30 -2.58
N SER A 58 -14.52 -6.29 -3.10
CA SER A 58 -13.96 -7.41 -3.88
C SER A 58 -13.58 -7.05 -5.33
N THR A 59 -13.77 -5.80 -5.73
CA THR A 59 -13.40 -5.31 -7.06
C THR A 59 -12.15 -4.45 -6.92
N TRP A 60 -11.16 -4.68 -7.80
CA TRP A 60 -9.96 -3.86 -7.85
C TRP A 60 -10.29 -2.39 -8.08
N GLN A 61 -9.76 -1.54 -7.21
CA GLN A 61 -9.77 -0.09 -7.36
C GLN A 61 -8.34 0.41 -7.34
N ALA A 62 -8.04 1.46 -8.10
CA ALA A 62 -6.71 2.05 -8.12
C ALA A 62 -6.76 3.56 -8.01
N ARG A 63 -5.83 4.14 -7.25
CA ARG A 63 -5.68 5.59 -7.09
C ARG A 63 -4.21 5.95 -6.88
N ALA A 64 -3.84 7.17 -7.27
CA ALA A 64 -2.53 7.72 -6.96
C ALA A 64 -2.45 8.11 -5.48
N TRP A 65 -1.37 7.70 -4.81
CA TRP A 65 -1.07 8.04 -3.43
C TRP A 65 0.42 8.32 -3.27
N GLY A 66 0.73 9.30 -2.43
CA GLY A 66 2.08 9.55 -1.99
C GLY A 66 2.41 8.67 -0.78
N ILE A 67 3.35 7.73 -0.91
CA ILE A 67 3.80 6.82 0.15
C ILE A 67 5.29 6.96 0.46
N PHE A 68 5.70 6.51 1.64
CA PHE A 68 7.08 6.59 2.15
C PHE A 68 7.64 8.02 2.12
N PRO A 69 7.07 8.95 2.90
CA PRO A 69 7.66 10.27 3.04
C PRO A 69 9.10 10.13 3.52
N ASP A 70 10.03 10.82 2.84
CA ASP A 70 11.44 10.87 3.25
C ASP A 70 11.64 11.75 4.51
N ALA A 71 12.89 11.98 4.89
CA ALA A 71 13.23 12.79 6.06
C ALA A 71 12.74 14.25 5.97
N ASP A 72 12.54 14.75 4.74
CA ASP A 72 11.99 16.08 4.45
C ASP A 72 10.45 16.05 4.31
N GLY A 73 9.85 14.87 4.49
CA GLY A 73 8.40 14.66 4.40
C GLY A 73 7.89 14.54 2.98
N MET A 74 8.76 14.45 1.97
CA MET A 74 8.38 14.38 0.56
C MET A 74 7.98 12.94 0.21
N PRO A 75 6.70 12.68 -0.13
CA PRO A 75 6.26 11.33 -0.48
C PRO A 75 6.68 10.97 -1.91
N ARG A 76 6.80 9.66 -2.17
CA ARG A 76 6.94 9.13 -3.52
C ARG A 76 5.57 8.74 -4.07
N ASP A 77 5.28 9.14 -5.30
CA ASP A 77 3.96 8.87 -5.90
C ASP A 77 3.89 7.46 -6.50
N PHE A 78 2.89 6.70 -6.06
CA PHE A 78 2.57 5.38 -6.56
C PHE A 78 1.12 5.31 -7.02
N ARG A 79 0.86 4.56 -8.09
CA ARG A 79 -0.47 4.03 -8.38
C ARG A 79 -0.68 2.82 -7.48
N ILE A 80 -1.55 2.94 -6.49
CA ILE A 80 -1.89 1.83 -5.59
C ILE A 80 -3.22 1.24 -6.05
N ALA A 81 -3.18 -0.03 -6.46
CA ALA A 81 -4.35 -0.86 -6.65
C ALA A 81 -4.64 -1.65 -5.37
N ALA A 82 -5.89 -1.67 -4.93
CA ALA A 82 -6.33 -2.42 -3.76
C ALA A 82 -7.57 -3.26 -4.08
N CYS A 83 -7.67 -4.42 -3.43
CA CYS A 83 -8.83 -5.29 -3.46
C CYS A 83 -8.92 -6.05 -2.14
N ARG A 84 -10.15 -6.34 -1.70
CA ARG A 84 -10.40 -7.20 -0.56
C ARG A 84 -10.53 -8.66 -1.02
N GLY A 85 -9.70 -9.53 -0.48
CA GLY A 85 -9.67 -10.95 -0.75
C GLY A 85 -10.85 -11.69 -0.13
N ILE A 86 -10.94 -12.99 -0.41
CA ILE A 86 -12.08 -13.83 -0.02
C ILE A 86 -12.14 -14.01 1.50
N ALA A 87 -11.00 -14.04 2.19
CA ALA A 87 -10.93 -14.13 3.65
C ALA A 87 -11.01 -12.76 4.34
N GLY A 88 -11.25 -11.68 3.59
CA GLY A 88 -11.41 -10.32 4.10
C GLY A 88 -10.11 -9.53 4.25
N GLU A 89 -8.97 -10.13 3.87
CA GLU A 89 -7.66 -9.49 3.79
C GLU A 89 -7.65 -8.39 2.72
N LEU A 90 -6.83 -7.36 2.91
CA LEU A 90 -6.59 -6.33 1.91
C LEU A 90 -5.30 -6.66 1.15
N VAL A 91 -5.40 -6.78 -0.17
CA VAL A 91 -4.26 -6.95 -1.06
C VAL A 91 -4.00 -5.63 -1.76
N LEU A 92 -2.78 -5.12 -1.64
CA LEU A 92 -2.36 -3.86 -2.26
C LEU A 92 -1.18 -4.11 -3.19
N ILE A 93 -1.23 -3.50 -4.37
CA ILE A 93 -0.16 -3.48 -5.36
C ILE A 93 0.16 -2.02 -5.65
N ALA A 94 1.37 -1.57 -5.32
CA ALA A 94 1.84 -0.23 -5.61
C ALA A 94 2.83 -0.27 -6.76
N GLU A 95 2.56 0.53 -7.80
CA GLU A 95 3.46 0.73 -8.93
C GLU A 95 3.92 2.18 -8.98
N PRO A 96 5.22 2.45 -9.15
CA PRO A 96 5.71 3.82 -9.22
C PRO A 96 5.07 4.53 -10.41
N LEU A 97 4.59 5.76 -10.20
CA LEU A 97 4.23 6.62 -11.32
C LEU A 97 5.54 7.05 -11.98
N LEU A 98 5.73 6.69 -13.25
CA LEU A 98 6.84 7.20 -14.03
C LEU A 98 6.60 8.71 -14.22
N THR A 99 7.39 9.52 -13.54
CA THR A 99 7.61 10.94 -13.88
C THR A 99 8.73 11.08 -14.89
#